data_AF-A0A844M0U9-F1
#
_entry.id   AF-A0A844M0U9-F1
#
_cell.length_a   1.000
_cell.length_b   1.000
_cell.length_c   1.000
_cell.angle_alpha   90.00
_cell.angle_beta   90.00
_cell.angle_gamma   90.00
#
_symmetry.space_group_name_H-M   'P 1'
#
loop_
_entity.id
_entity.type
_entity.pdbx_description
1 polymer ?
#
loop_
_entity_poly.entity_id
_entity_poly.type
_entity_poly.pdbx_seq_one_letter_code
_entity_poly.pdbx_strand_id
1 'polypeptide(L)'
;MAISIETVNQLNLEEAARDTQFFKDFMTQVTVYEDEDLLLVDKPAGLLSIDGKDLKVSLLSRLERANPEVKLIHRLDMDTSGLMIFAKNKQAQTHISKQFIERIPQKEYQAIVQGTLAIPGKKGEINIPVRYEPSIKPKHVADPEWKKHALTHYEVLHHELRKGQPVTRVALHPVTGRSHQLRVHMVHLGHVIIGDPIYAEGEALSLAPRLNLHAHKLRLKHPTMNTWMAWESAVPF
;
A
#
# COMPACT_ATOMS: atom_id res chain seq x y z
N MET A 1 15.76 -7.60 -5.36
CA MET A 1 17.18 -7.17 -5.48
C MET A 1 17.30 -5.77 -4.91
N ALA A 2 18.33 -5.50 -4.10
CA ALA A 2 18.61 -4.14 -3.65
C ALA A 2 19.09 -3.29 -4.85
N ILE A 3 18.52 -2.11 -5.04
CA ILE A 3 18.94 -1.16 -6.06
C ILE A 3 20.40 -0.76 -5.75
N SER A 4 21.27 -0.73 -6.76
CA SER A 4 22.67 -0.34 -6.56
C SER A 4 22.77 1.14 -6.14
N ILE A 5 23.83 1.50 -5.43
CA ILE A 5 24.08 2.90 -5.02
C ILE A 5 24.15 3.82 -6.25
N GLU A 6 24.79 3.34 -7.33
CA GLU A 6 24.88 4.08 -8.59
C GLU A 6 23.50 4.35 -9.20
N THR A 7 22.63 3.33 -9.24
CA THR A 7 21.26 3.50 -9.71
C THR A 7 20.47 4.45 -8.81
N VAL A 8 20.61 4.38 -7.49
CA VAL A 8 19.96 5.32 -6.56
C VAL A 8 20.42 6.76 -6.83
N ASN A 9 21.72 6.98 -6.99
CA ASN A 9 22.27 8.31 -7.27
C ASN A 9 21.75 8.85 -8.60
N GLN A 10 21.73 8.02 -9.64
CA GLN A 10 21.21 8.39 -10.95
C GLN A 10 19.73 8.79 -10.89
N LEU A 11 18.89 7.98 -10.23
CA LEU A 11 17.47 8.28 -10.05
C LEU A 11 17.24 9.59 -9.28
N ASN A 12 18.05 9.86 -8.25
CA ASN A 12 17.97 11.11 -7.50
C ASN A 12 18.36 12.32 -8.36
N LEU A 13 19.39 12.19 -9.20
CA LEU A 13 19.81 13.26 -10.13
C LEU A 13 18.72 13.54 -11.17
N GLU A 14 18.16 12.49 -11.76
CA GLU A 14 17.05 12.62 -12.72
C GLU A 14 15.83 13.30 -12.09
N GLU A 15 15.44 12.89 -10.87
CA GLU A 15 14.33 13.48 -10.14
C GLU A 15 14.57 14.96 -9.77
N ALA A 16 15.81 15.32 -9.44
CA ALA A 16 16.19 16.70 -9.15
C ALA A 16 16.20 17.60 -10.39
N ALA A 17 16.46 17.03 -11.58
CA ALA A 17 16.48 17.76 -12.84
C ALA A 17 15.07 17.99 -13.44
N ARG A 18 14.02 17.36 -12.89
CA ARG A 18 12.64 17.56 -13.37
C ARG A 18 12.14 18.96 -13.03
N ASP A 19 11.41 19.56 -13.95
CA ASP A 19 10.78 20.86 -13.75
C ASP A 19 9.47 20.76 -12.95
N THR A 20 8.95 21.93 -12.57
CA THR A 20 7.68 22.03 -11.83
C THR A 20 6.48 21.50 -12.63
N GLN A 21 6.52 21.57 -13.97
CA GLN A 21 5.40 21.13 -14.81
C GLN A 21 5.24 19.62 -14.72
N PHE A 22 6.34 18.86 -14.75
CA PHE A 22 6.32 17.43 -14.51
C PHE A 22 5.60 17.05 -13.21
N PHE A 23 5.87 17.74 -12.10
CA PHE A 23 5.26 17.41 -10.82
C PHE A 23 3.76 17.72 -10.80
N LYS A 24 3.33 18.80 -11.45
CA LYS A 24 1.91 19.15 -11.60
C LYS A 24 1.17 18.15 -12.47
N ASP A 25 1.76 17.74 -13.59
CA ASP A 25 1.18 16.73 -14.49
C ASP A 25 1.09 15.38 -13.78
N PHE A 26 2.15 14.99 -13.06
CA PHE A 26 2.15 13.79 -12.24
C PHE A 26 1.05 13.81 -11.18
N MET A 27 0.91 14.91 -10.43
CA MET A 27 -0.15 15.07 -9.42
C MET A 27 -1.53 14.93 -10.07
N THR A 28 -1.76 15.60 -11.20
CA THR A 28 -3.03 15.53 -11.93
C THR A 28 -3.34 14.09 -12.37
N GLN A 29 -2.34 13.38 -12.91
CA GLN A 29 -2.48 12.01 -13.39
C GLN A 29 -2.87 11.03 -12.29
N VAL A 30 -2.31 11.18 -11.08
CA VAL A 30 -2.57 10.25 -9.98
C VAL A 30 -3.79 10.65 -9.14
N THR A 31 -4.35 11.84 -9.33
CA THR A 31 -5.46 12.34 -8.50
C THR A 31 -6.75 11.60 -8.82
N VAL A 32 -7.36 11.04 -7.77
CA VAL A 32 -8.68 10.39 -7.82
C VAL A 32 -9.76 11.34 -7.31
N TYR A 33 -9.44 12.15 -6.31
CA TYR A 33 -10.34 13.11 -5.70
C TYR A 33 -9.56 14.25 -5.05
N GLU A 34 -10.07 15.46 -5.16
CA GLU A 34 -9.48 16.64 -4.52
C GLU A 34 -10.57 17.64 -4.13
N ASP A 35 -10.47 18.20 -2.92
CA ASP A 35 -11.24 19.36 -2.46
C ASP A 35 -10.34 20.32 -1.66
N GLU A 36 -10.90 21.19 -0.82
CA GLU A 36 -10.15 22.13 0.03
C GLU A 36 -9.39 21.46 1.19
N ASP A 37 -9.81 20.26 1.60
CA ASP A 37 -9.30 19.55 2.77
C ASP A 37 -8.45 18.33 2.42
N LEU A 38 -8.83 17.60 1.37
CA LEU A 38 -8.35 16.27 1.06
C LEU A 38 -7.79 16.20 -0.36
N LEU A 39 -6.72 15.43 -0.50
CA LEU A 39 -6.20 14.96 -1.77
C LEU A 39 -6.11 13.43 -1.70
N LEU A 40 -6.85 12.76 -2.57
CA LEU A 40 -6.80 11.31 -2.75
C LEU A 40 -6.10 10.99 -4.06
N VAL A 41 -5.13 10.10 -4.00
CA VAL A 41 -4.35 9.68 -5.17
C VAL A 41 -4.34 8.17 -5.31
N ASP A 42 -4.20 7.70 -6.54
CA ASP A 42 -3.85 6.33 -6.87
C ASP A 42 -2.33 6.22 -7.02
N LYS A 43 -1.65 5.72 -5.98
CA LYS A 43 -0.20 5.57 -5.99
C LYS A 43 0.19 4.46 -6.97
N PRO A 44 1.08 4.70 -7.94
CA PRO A 44 1.66 3.63 -8.76
C PRO A 44 2.55 2.71 -7.91
N ALA A 45 2.70 1.45 -8.29
CA ALA A 45 3.70 0.59 -7.66
C ALA A 45 5.12 0.91 -8.13
N GLY A 46 6.09 0.56 -7.30
CA GLY A 46 7.50 0.88 -7.50
C GLY A 46 7.84 2.29 -7.05
N LEU A 47 6.86 3.11 -6.66
CA LEU A 47 7.09 4.45 -6.10
C LEU A 47 6.99 4.40 -4.57
N LEU A 48 8.00 4.93 -3.89
CA LEU A 48 7.95 5.08 -2.43
C LEU A 48 6.81 6.03 -2.01
N SER A 49 6.15 5.77 -0.89
CA SER A 49 5.18 6.73 -0.35
C SER A 49 5.85 7.98 0.23
N ILE A 50 7.01 7.79 0.88
CA ILE A 50 7.87 8.83 1.45
C ILE A 50 9.32 8.52 1.11
N ASP A 51 10.19 9.53 1.14
CA ASP A 51 11.61 9.34 0.86
C ASP A 51 12.24 8.26 1.76
N GLY A 52 13.05 7.42 1.14
CA GLY A 52 13.88 6.46 1.84
C GLY A 52 15.10 7.14 2.46
N LYS A 53 15.98 6.33 3.06
CA LYS A 53 17.26 6.81 3.55
C LYS A 53 18.08 7.45 2.41
N ASP A 54 18.22 6.71 1.31
CA ASP A 54 19.10 7.07 0.19
C ASP A 54 18.30 7.49 -1.06
N LEU A 55 17.23 6.77 -1.41
CA LEU A 55 16.37 7.12 -2.55
C LEU A 55 15.38 8.23 -2.18
N LYS A 56 15.42 9.35 -2.90
CA LYS A 56 14.60 10.57 -2.71
C LYS A 56 13.52 10.75 -3.78
N VAL A 57 13.07 9.62 -4.32
CA VAL A 57 12.01 9.55 -5.34
C VAL A 57 10.78 8.95 -4.68
N SER A 58 9.85 9.80 -4.25
CA SER A 58 8.65 9.38 -3.54
C SER A 58 7.41 10.18 -3.93
N LEU A 59 6.24 9.59 -3.68
CA LEU A 59 4.94 10.22 -3.91
C LEU A 59 4.82 11.53 -3.12
N LEU A 60 5.12 11.53 -1.82
CA LEU A 60 5.04 12.75 -1.01
C LEU A 60 5.92 13.88 -1.57
N SER A 61 7.20 13.60 -1.85
CA SER A 61 8.12 14.61 -2.38
C SER A 61 7.68 15.16 -3.74
N ARG A 62 7.11 14.32 -4.61
CA ARG A 62 6.52 14.77 -5.89
C ARG A 62 5.31 15.66 -5.68
N LEU A 63 4.41 15.27 -4.77
CA LEU A 63 3.20 16.04 -4.47
C LEU A 63 3.54 17.39 -3.81
N GLU A 64 4.49 17.44 -2.88
CA GLU A 64 4.91 18.69 -2.22
C GLU A 64 5.55 19.69 -3.20
N ARG A 65 6.24 19.20 -4.22
CA ARG A 65 6.76 20.06 -5.32
C ARG A 65 5.66 20.62 -6.21
N ALA A 66 4.55 19.90 -6.38
CA ALA A 66 3.38 20.37 -7.13
C ALA A 66 2.48 21.29 -6.30
N ASN A 67 2.29 20.94 -5.02
CA ASN A 67 1.50 21.64 -4.03
C ASN A 67 2.14 21.50 -2.63
N PRO A 68 2.81 22.54 -2.12
CA PRO A 68 3.49 22.52 -0.81
C PRO A 68 2.55 22.35 0.40
N GLU A 69 1.24 22.50 0.21
CA GLU A 69 0.28 22.39 1.31
C GLU A 69 -0.03 20.94 1.68
N VAL A 70 0.22 19.99 0.77
CA VAL A 70 0.00 18.55 0.94
C VAL A 70 0.67 18.04 2.21
N LYS A 71 -0.05 17.25 3.00
CA LYS A 71 0.40 16.69 4.28
C LYS A 71 0.14 15.20 4.36
N LEU A 72 1.16 14.46 4.76
CA LEU A 72 1.10 13.02 4.94
C LEU A 72 0.12 12.62 6.06
N ILE A 73 -0.71 11.62 5.78
CA ILE A 73 -1.60 10.95 6.76
C ILE A 73 -1.11 9.53 7.06
N HIS A 74 -0.94 8.74 6.00
CA HIS A 74 -0.58 7.32 6.07
C HIS A 74 0.27 6.94 4.86
N ARG A 75 0.73 5.69 4.80
CA ARG A 75 1.64 5.23 3.75
C ARG A 75 1.26 3.86 3.23
N LEU A 76 1.61 3.62 1.98
CA LEU A 76 1.67 2.29 1.36
C LEU A 76 3.13 1.82 1.21
N ASP A 77 3.34 0.51 1.11
CA ASP A 77 4.64 -0.03 0.70
C ASP A 77 4.98 0.42 -0.73
N MET A 78 6.26 0.44 -1.08
CA MET A 78 6.75 0.88 -2.40
C MET A 78 6.04 0.14 -3.56
N ASP A 79 5.98 -1.19 -3.48
CA ASP A 79 5.43 -2.04 -4.53
C ASP A 79 3.90 -2.21 -4.45
N THR A 80 3.26 -1.70 -3.40
CA THR A 80 1.79 -1.67 -3.31
C THR A 80 1.27 -0.48 -4.12
N SER A 81 0.27 -0.68 -4.97
CA SER A 81 -0.43 0.43 -5.65
C SER A 81 -1.77 0.75 -4.99
N GLY A 82 -2.44 1.81 -5.43
CA GLY A 82 -3.81 2.12 -5.03
C GLY A 82 -3.93 3.35 -4.15
N LEU A 83 -5.12 3.48 -3.55
CA LEU A 83 -5.57 4.67 -2.86
C LEU A 83 -4.67 5.05 -1.68
N MET A 84 -4.21 6.30 -1.69
CA MET A 84 -3.56 6.97 -0.58
C MET A 84 -4.18 8.35 -0.37
N ILE A 85 -4.32 8.77 0.88
CA ILE A 85 -4.97 10.04 1.24
C ILE A 85 -3.95 10.98 1.88
N PHE A 86 -4.04 12.24 1.52
CA PHE A 86 -3.31 13.36 2.06
C PHE A 86 -4.30 14.43 2.53
N ALA A 87 -3.87 15.24 3.48
CA ALA A 87 -4.57 16.47 3.82
C ALA A 87 -3.97 17.65 3.05
N LYS A 88 -4.78 18.65 2.72
CA LYS A 88 -4.34 19.91 2.11
C LYS A 88 -4.14 21.03 3.13
N ASN A 89 -4.55 20.82 4.38
CA ASN A 89 -4.32 21.79 5.45
C ASN A 89 -4.10 21.09 6.81
N LYS A 90 -3.64 21.85 7.82
CA LYS A 90 -3.28 21.33 9.15
C LYS A 90 -4.49 20.80 9.94
N GLN A 91 -5.66 21.40 9.75
CA GLN A 91 -6.89 20.97 10.43
C GLN A 91 -7.35 19.61 9.90
N ALA A 92 -7.42 19.46 8.58
CA ALA A 92 -7.69 18.20 7.91
C ALA A 92 -6.66 17.12 8.31
N GLN A 93 -5.37 17.47 8.35
CA GLN A 93 -4.32 16.53 8.78
C GLN A 93 -4.60 15.99 10.18
N THR A 94 -4.80 16.89 11.15
CA THR A 94 -5.06 16.53 12.54
C THR A 94 -6.28 15.63 12.67
N HIS A 95 -7.38 16.01 12.01
CA HIS A 95 -8.65 15.28 12.07
C HIS A 95 -8.53 13.87 11.48
N ILE A 96 -7.94 13.75 10.29
CA ILE A 96 -7.83 12.46 9.60
C ILE A 96 -6.79 11.57 10.29
N SER A 97 -5.64 12.09 10.72
CA SER A 97 -4.67 11.32 11.50
C SER A 97 -5.31 10.74 12.78
N LYS A 98 -6.18 11.51 13.46
CA LYS A 98 -6.94 11.00 14.61
C LYS A 98 -7.83 9.82 14.22
N GLN A 99 -8.56 9.91 13.11
CA GLN A 99 -9.38 8.79 12.62
C GLN A 99 -8.53 7.53 12.37
N PHE A 100 -7.34 7.66 11.77
CA PHE A 100 -6.43 6.52 11.57
C PHE A 100 -5.94 5.91 12.89
N ILE A 101 -5.63 6.74 13.89
CA ILE A 101 -5.25 6.28 15.25
C ILE A 101 -6.41 5.50 15.89
N GLU A 102 -7.64 6.01 15.73
CA GLU A 102 -8.88 5.41 16.23
C GLU A 102 -9.39 4.24 15.37
N ARG A 103 -8.69 3.91 14.27
CA ARG A 103 -9.03 2.83 13.32
C ARG A 103 -10.42 2.97 12.69
N ILE A 104 -10.87 4.21 12.51
CA ILE A 104 -12.15 4.54 11.87
C ILE A 104 -12.15 4.26 10.36
N PRO A 105 -11.06 4.55 9.59
CA PRO A 105 -11.06 4.31 8.15
C PRO A 105 -11.25 2.84 7.81
N GLN A 106 -12.20 2.58 6.93
CA GLN A 106 -12.44 1.28 6.32
C GLN A 106 -11.55 1.18 5.08
N LYS A 107 -10.59 0.25 5.11
CA LYS A 107 -9.65 0.00 4.01
C LYS A 107 -9.92 -1.38 3.46
N GLU A 108 -10.02 -1.48 2.14
CA GLU A 108 -10.06 -2.74 1.43
C GLU A 108 -8.90 -2.77 0.43
N TYR A 109 -8.14 -3.85 0.49
CA TYR A 109 -7.13 -4.18 -0.48
C TYR A 109 -7.59 -5.40 -1.26
N GLN A 110 -7.21 -5.49 -2.52
CA GLN A 110 -7.25 -6.76 -3.23
C GLN A 110 -5.84 -7.28 -3.44
N ALA A 111 -5.69 -8.58 -3.30
CA ALA A 111 -4.45 -9.28 -3.59
C ALA A 111 -4.70 -10.57 -4.34
N ILE A 112 -3.65 -11.08 -4.97
CA ILE A 112 -3.63 -12.43 -5.54
C ILE A 112 -2.54 -13.22 -4.86
N VAL A 113 -2.93 -14.35 -4.28
CA VAL A 113 -2.06 -15.22 -3.52
C VAL A 113 -1.86 -16.55 -4.23
N GLN A 114 -0.69 -17.15 -4.04
CA GLN A 114 -0.38 -18.46 -4.61
C GLN A 114 -1.28 -19.56 -4.02
N GLY A 115 -1.69 -20.49 -4.87
CA GLY A 115 -2.47 -21.67 -4.50
C GLY A 115 -3.97 -21.40 -4.35
N THR A 116 -4.67 -22.41 -3.88
CA THR A 116 -6.11 -22.39 -3.64
C THR A 116 -6.37 -22.15 -2.15
N LEU A 117 -6.63 -20.90 -1.78
CA LEU A 117 -7.00 -20.53 -0.41
C LEU A 117 -8.50 -20.73 -0.22
N ALA A 118 -8.88 -21.71 0.61
CA ALA A 118 -10.25 -22.03 1.02
C ALA A 118 -11.26 -22.03 -0.15
N ILE A 119 -12.56 -21.91 0.14
CA ILE A 119 -13.62 -21.80 -0.89
C ILE A 119 -14.01 -20.33 -1.12
N PRO A 120 -14.47 -19.93 -2.32
CA PRO A 120 -15.02 -18.59 -2.56
C PRO A 120 -16.13 -18.21 -1.57
N GLY A 121 -16.15 -16.95 -1.14
CA GLY A 121 -17.02 -16.42 -0.09
C GLY A 121 -16.57 -16.73 1.34
N LYS A 122 -15.54 -17.57 1.55
CA LYS A 122 -15.00 -17.83 2.88
C LYS A 122 -14.39 -16.54 3.45
N LYS A 123 -14.87 -16.17 4.64
CA LYS A 123 -14.30 -15.08 5.46
C LYS A 123 -13.42 -15.65 6.57
N GLY A 124 -12.39 -14.91 6.93
CA GLY A 124 -11.49 -15.28 8.01
C GLY A 124 -10.76 -14.09 8.63
N GLU A 125 -9.97 -14.39 9.65
CA GLU A 125 -9.17 -13.44 10.41
C GLU A 125 -7.74 -13.95 10.53
N ILE A 126 -6.78 -13.02 10.48
CA ILE A 126 -5.37 -13.27 10.76
C ILE A 126 -4.95 -12.29 11.85
N ASN A 127 -4.72 -12.82 13.04
CA ASN A 127 -4.47 -12.06 14.25
C ASN A 127 -3.16 -12.51 14.89
N ILE A 128 -2.07 -12.16 14.21
CA ILE A 128 -0.71 -12.41 14.67
C ILE A 128 0.11 -11.13 14.52
N PRO A 129 0.86 -10.71 15.56
CA PRO A 129 1.71 -9.53 15.47
C PRO A 129 2.76 -9.63 14.35
N VAL A 130 3.19 -8.47 13.86
CA VAL A 130 4.20 -8.35 12.81
C VAL A 130 5.33 -7.46 13.30
N ARG A 131 6.58 -7.91 13.13
CA ARG A 131 7.77 -7.13 13.47
C ARG A 131 8.80 -7.12 12.34
N TYR A 132 9.70 -6.15 12.41
CA TYR A 132 10.84 -6.06 11.51
C TYR A 132 11.84 -7.19 11.76
N GLU A 133 12.44 -7.74 10.70
CA GLU A 133 13.51 -8.73 10.77
C GLU A 133 14.86 -8.07 10.43
N PRO A 134 15.67 -7.70 11.44
CA PRO A 134 16.87 -6.91 11.22
C PRO A 134 17.95 -7.63 10.41
N SER A 135 17.96 -8.96 10.39
CA SER A 135 18.95 -9.76 9.65
C SER A 135 18.69 -9.76 8.13
N ILE A 136 17.47 -9.48 7.68
CA ILE A 136 17.07 -9.54 6.27
C ILE A 136 16.33 -8.26 5.90
N LYS A 137 17.03 -7.20 5.52
CA LYS A 137 16.38 -5.93 5.17
C LYS A 137 15.70 -6.02 3.80
N PRO A 138 14.46 -5.48 3.60
CA PRO A 138 13.58 -4.80 4.57
C PRO A 138 12.45 -5.72 5.10
N LYS A 139 12.71 -7.03 5.25
CA LYS A 139 11.73 -8.06 5.60
C LYS A 139 11.13 -7.83 6.99
N HIS A 140 9.87 -8.23 7.11
CA HIS A 140 9.13 -8.32 8.37
C HIS A 140 8.62 -9.75 8.52
N VAL A 141 8.40 -10.20 9.75
CA VAL A 141 7.96 -11.57 10.08
C VAL A 141 6.81 -11.55 11.08
N ALA A 142 6.03 -12.63 11.08
CA ALA A 142 5.02 -12.88 12.09
C ALA A 142 5.70 -13.34 13.38
N ASP A 143 5.32 -12.78 14.53
CA ASP A 143 5.93 -13.09 15.82
C ASP A 143 4.86 -13.06 16.92
N PRO A 144 4.42 -14.22 17.45
CA PRO A 144 3.40 -14.29 18.50
C PRO A 144 3.77 -13.52 19.78
N GLU A 145 5.06 -13.40 20.10
CA GLU A 145 5.55 -12.77 21.33
C GLU A 145 5.68 -11.24 21.20
N TRP A 146 5.50 -10.69 20.00
CA TRP A 146 5.68 -9.27 19.77
C TRP A 146 4.49 -8.43 20.26
N LYS A 147 4.78 -7.39 21.05
CA LYS A 147 3.77 -6.58 21.74
C LYS A 147 2.81 -5.82 20.82
N LYS A 148 3.19 -5.54 19.57
CA LYS A 148 2.38 -4.73 18.66
C LYS A 148 1.43 -5.61 17.85
N HIS A 149 0.19 -5.75 18.31
CA HIS A 149 -0.87 -6.47 17.60
C HIS A 149 -1.00 -6.03 16.13
N ALA A 150 -1.34 -7.01 15.29
CA ALA A 150 -1.71 -6.82 13.91
C ALA A 150 -2.89 -7.73 13.55
N LEU A 151 -3.93 -7.13 12.96
CA LEU A 151 -5.20 -7.78 12.65
C LEU A 151 -5.63 -7.45 11.22
N THR A 152 -5.90 -8.49 10.44
CA THR A 152 -6.44 -8.43 9.08
C THR A 152 -7.62 -9.38 8.96
N HIS A 153 -8.76 -8.88 8.50
CA HIS A 153 -9.83 -9.75 8.01
C HIS A 153 -9.64 -10.00 6.52
N TYR A 154 -10.08 -11.15 6.03
CA TYR A 154 -10.05 -11.45 4.61
C TYR A 154 -11.32 -12.13 4.12
N GLU A 155 -11.57 -12.01 2.83
CA GLU A 155 -12.60 -12.75 2.10
C GLU A 155 -11.99 -13.34 0.83
N VAL A 156 -12.20 -14.63 0.60
CA VAL A 156 -11.82 -15.31 -0.64
C VAL A 156 -12.83 -14.92 -1.71
N LEU A 157 -12.39 -14.21 -2.75
CA LEU A 157 -13.28 -13.73 -3.80
C LEU A 157 -13.53 -14.80 -4.86
N HIS A 158 -12.47 -15.31 -5.47
CA HIS A 158 -12.54 -16.43 -6.41
C HIS A 158 -11.15 -17.07 -6.62
N HIS A 159 -11.15 -18.26 -7.21
CA HIS A 159 -9.94 -18.94 -7.67
C HIS A 159 -9.75 -18.68 -9.17
N GLU A 160 -8.50 -18.52 -9.59
CA GLU A 160 -8.14 -18.35 -11.00
C GLU A 160 -6.82 -19.10 -11.31
N LEU A 161 -6.51 -19.29 -12.59
CA LEU A 161 -5.23 -19.84 -13.03
C LEU A 161 -4.36 -18.73 -13.61
N ARG A 162 -3.09 -18.67 -13.21
CA ARG A 162 -2.08 -17.81 -13.82
C ARG A 162 -0.93 -18.65 -14.34
N LYS A 163 -0.68 -18.57 -15.65
CA LYS A 163 0.33 -19.41 -16.32
C LYS A 163 0.18 -20.91 -15.98
N GLY A 164 -1.06 -21.39 -15.87
CA GLY A 164 -1.38 -22.77 -15.52
C GLY A 164 -1.35 -23.10 -14.01
N GLN A 165 -0.94 -22.16 -13.15
CA GLN A 165 -0.86 -22.38 -11.70
C GLN A 165 -2.08 -21.85 -10.95
N PRO A 166 -2.56 -22.56 -9.92
CA PRO A 166 -3.66 -22.10 -9.08
C PRO A 166 -3.23 -20.87 -8.28
N VAL A 167 -4.08 -19.85 -8.30
CA VAL A 167 -3.98 -18.68 -7.46
C VAL A 167 -5.37 -18.29 -6.95
N THR A 168 -5.41 -17.49 -5.89
CA THR A 168 -6.65 -17.05 -5.27
C THR A 168 -6.68 -15.54 -5.17
N ARG A 169 -7.76 -14.92 -5.63
CA ARG A 169 -8.03 -13.51 -5.39
C ARG A 169 -8.68 -13.33 -4.02
N VAL A 170 -8.14 -12.42 -3.22
CA VAL A 170 -8.59 -12.14 -1.86
C VAL A 170 -8.86 -10.66 -1.67
N ALA A 171 -9.96 -10.34 -0.98
CA ALA A 171 -10.15 -9.03 -0.36
C ALA A 171 -9.53 -9.08 1.04
N LEU A 172 -8.80 -8.01 1.41
CA LEU A 172 -8.10 -7.88 2.68
C LEU A 172 -8.51 -6.56 3.35
N HIS A 173 -8.92 -6.64 4.61
CA HIS A 173 -9.39 -5.51 5.40
C HIS A 173 -8.48 -5.36 6.63
N PRO A 174 -7.36 -4.62 6.51
CA PRO A 174 -6.43 -4.41 7.63
C PRO A 174 -7.03 -3.47 8.68
N VAL A 175 -7.33 -4.01 9.87
CA VAL A 175 -7.80 -3.22 11.02
C VAL A 175 -6.66 -2.37 11.59
N THR A 176 -5.48 -2.96 11.72
CA THR A 176 -4.23 -2.25 12.03
C THR A 176 -3.45 -1.91 10.76
N GLY A 177 -2.40 -1.10 10.86
CA GLY A 177 -1.54 -0.74 9.72
C GLY A 177 -0.05 -0.93 10.02
N ARG A 178 0.37 -2.17 10.31
CA ARG A 178 1.82 -2.45 10.49
C ARG A 178 2.51 -2.54 9.13
N SER A 179 3.80 -2.20 9.08
CA SER A 179 4.62 -2.35 7.88
C SER A 179 4.55 -3.78 7.36
N HIS A 180 4.33 -3.94 6.05
CA HIS A 180 4.17 -5.23 5.37
C HIS A 180 3.08 -6.16 5.96
N GLN A 181 2.15 -5.66 6.79
CA GLN A 181 1.20 -6.49 7.54
C GLN A 181 0.47 -7.51 6.65
N LEU A 182 -0.15 -7.05 5.56
CA LEU A 182 -0.91 -7.90 4.65
C LEU A 182 -0.04 -8.99 4.02
N ARG A 183 1.18 -8.63 3.60
CA ARG A 183 2.14 -9.52 2.95
C ARG A 183 2.58 -10.61 3.92
N VAL A 184 2.96 -10.24 5.15
CA VAL A 184 3.36 -11.16 6.22
C VAL A 184 2.20 -12.05 6.64
N HIS A 185 0.99 -11.50 6.77
CA HIS A 185 -0.20 -12.27 7.13
C HIS A 185 -0.56 -13.32 6.07
N MET A 186 -0.43 -12.98 4.79
CA MET A 186 -0.62 -13.93 3.69
C MET A 186 0.45 -15.04 3.69
N VAL A 187 1.72 -14.69 3.94
CA VAL A 187 2.79 -15.69 4.16
C VAL A 187 2.48 -16.59 5.37
N HIS A 188 2.01 -16.02 6.47
CA HIS A 188 1.65 -16.78 7.68
C HIS A 188 0.52 -17.79 7.44
N LEU A 189 -0.43 -17.46 6.55
CA LEU A 189 -1.45 -18.42 6.10
C LEU A 189 -0.93 -19.48 5.13
N GLY A 190 0.33 -19.41 4.69
CA GLY A 190 0.91 -20.32 3.69
C GLY A 190 0.60 -19.93 2.24
N HIS A 191 0.04 -18.74 2.01
CA HIS A 191 -0.39 -18.27 0.69
C HIS A 191 0.25 -16.92 0.37
N VAL A 192 1.51 -16.93 -0.09
CA VAL A 192 2.24 -15.69 -0.41
C VAL A 192 1.58 -14.91 -1.55
N ILE A 193 1.61 -13.57 -1.48
CA ILE A 193 1.14 -12.71 -2.59
C ILE A 193 2.09 -12.89 -3.78
N ILE A 194 1.54 -13.14 -4.97
CA ILE A 194 2.36 -13.37 -6.17
C ILE A 194 3.08 -12.09 -6.62
N GLY A 195 4.27 -12.28 -7.21
CA GLY A 195 5.14 -11.18 -7.64
C GLY A 195 5.72 -10.35 -6.48
N ASP A 196 5.59 -10.81 -5.23
CA ASP A 196 6.15 -10.12 -4.07
C ASP A 196 7.68 -10.28 -4.04
N PRO A 197 8.48 -9.21 -4.25
CA PRO A 197 9.93 -9.32 -4.38
C PRO A 197 10.68 -9.57 -3.05
N ILE A 198 9.97 -9.60 -1.92
CA ILE A 198 10.54 -9.81 -0.58
C ILE A 198 10.17 -11.18 -0.02
N TYR A 199 8.94 -11.62 -0.28
CA TYR A 199 8.37 -12.80 0.37
C TYR A 199 8.16 -13.98 -0.58
N ALA A 200 7.98 -13.73 -1.88
CA ALA A 200 7.80 -14.78 -2.85
C ALA A 200 9.14 -15.21 -3.43
N GLU A 201 9.26 -16.51 -3.71
CA GLU A 201 10.42 -17.11 -4.36
C GLU A 201 9.94 -18.01 -5.52
N GLY A 202 10.85 -18.36 -6.43
CA GLY A 202 10.59 -19.28 -7.53
C GLY A 202 9.33 -18.93 -8.34
N GLU A 203 8.42 -19.89 -8.42
CA GLU A 203 7.20 -19.78 -9.21
C GLU A 203 6.32 -18.60 -8.76
N ALA A 204 6.04 -18.46 -7.45
CA ALA A 204 5.20 -17.40 -6.90
C ALA A 204 5.69 -15.99 -7.28
N LEU A 205 7.00 -15.79 -7.30
CA LEU A 205 7.62 -14.54 -7.71
C LEU A 205 7.46 -14.29 -9.22
N SER A 206 7.58 -15.33 -10.04
CA SER A 206 7.52 -15.22 -11.51
C SER A 206 6.09 -15.18 -12.09
N LEU A 207 5.07 -15.47 -11.29
CA LEU A 207 3.66 -15.45 -11.72
C LEU A 207 3.13 -14.05 -12.04
N ALA A 208 3.73 -13.00 -11.48
CA ALA A 208 3.39 -11.61 -11.76
C ALA A 208 4.65 -10.74 -11.85
N PRO A 209 4.67 -9.70 -12.71
CA PRO A 209 5.85 -8.83 -12.88
C PRO A 209 6.07 -7.85 -11.71
N ARG A 210 5.11 -7.79 -10.77
CA ARG A 210 5.11 -6.89 -9.61
C ARG A 210 4.28 -7.51 -8.49
N LEU A 211 4.35 -6.91 -7.31
CA LEU A 211 3.47 -7.23 -6.20
C LEU A 211 2.00 -7.03 -6.60
N ASN A 212 1.23 -8.12 -6.60
CA ASN A 212 -0.23 -8.08 -6.79
C ASN A 212 -0.95 -7.80 -5.47
N LEU A 213 -0.73 -6.60 -4.94
CA LEU A 213 -1.43 -6.01 -3.81
C LEU A 213 -1.82 -4.57 -4.16
N HIS A 214 -3.11 -4.26 -4.04
CA HIS A 214 -3.66 -2.96 -4.42
C HIS A 214 -4.63 -2.44 -3.37
N ALA A 215 -4.45 -1.20 -2.91
CA ALA A 215 -5.38 -0.49 -2.04
C ALA A 215 -6.61 -0.07 -2.85
N HIS A 216 -7.62 -0.94 -2.87
CA HIS A 216 -8.76 -0.86 -3.76
C HIS A 216 -9.82 0.14 -3.29
N LYS A 217 -10.21 0.09 -2.00
CA LYS A 217 -11.25 0.98 -1.45
C LYS A 217 -10.79 1.67 -0.18
N LEU A 218 -11.19 2.93 -0.04
CA LEU A 218 -11.02 3.70 1.19
C LEU A 218 -12.32 4.40 1.53
N ARG A 219 -12.78 4.26 2.77
CA ARG A 219 -13.95 4.98 3.30
C ARG A 219 -13.66 5.56 4.68
N LEU A 220 -13.92 6.85 4.86
CA LEU A 220 -13.70 7.60 6.11
C LEU A 220 -14.64 8.80 6.23
N LYS A 221 -14.59 9.52 7.35
CA LYS A 221 -15.37 10.76 7.53
C LYS A 221 -14.60 11.96 7.01
N HIS A 222 -15.21 12.76 6.15
CA HIS A 222 -14.63 14.01 5.68
C HIS A 222 -14.37 14.98 6.85
N PRO A 223 -13.23 15.70 6.89
CA PRO A 223 -12.84 16.46 8.08
C PRO A 223 -13.75 17.67 8.38
N THR A 224 -14.19 18.40 7.35
CA THR A 224 -15.11 19.55 7.51
C THR A 224 -16.58 19.14 7.47
N MET A 225 -17.02 18.43 6.43
CA MET A 225 -18.41 17.99 6.30
C MET A 225 -18.85 16.95 7.35
N ASN A 226 -17.92 16.20 7.95
CA ASN A 226 -18.19 15.10 8.89
C ASN A 226 -19.13 14.01 8.34
N THR A 227 -19.22 13.91 7.01
CA THR A 227 -20.00 12.88 6.30
C THR A 227 -19.10 11.73 5.87
N TRP A 228 -19.66 10.53 5.74
CA TRP A 228 -18.91 9.39 5.22
C TRP A 228 -18.71 9.53 3.71
N MET A 229 -17.47 9.41 3.28
CA MET A 229 -17.08 9.38 1.88
C MET A 229 -16.34 8.09 1.57
N ALA A 230 -16.50 7.59 0.36
CA ALA A 230 -15.88 6.37 -0.12
C ALA A 230 -15.32 6.59 -1.52
N TRP A 231 -14.16 6.00 -1.76
CA TRP A 231 -13.48 6.05 -3.04
C TRP A 231 -12.97 4.67 -3.40
N GLU A 232 -12.86 4.43 -4.70
CA GLU A 232 -12.38 3.18 -5.27
C GLU A 232 -11.33 3.48 -6.34
N SER A 233 -10.29 2.64 -6.42
CA SER A 233 -9.39 2.55 -7.57
C SER A 233 -9.48 1.16 -8.19
N ALA A 234 -9.54 1.08 -9.51
CA ALA A 234 -9.67 -0.19 -10.21
C ALA A 234 -8.43 -1.07 -9.99
N VAL A 235 -8.64 -2.34 -9.64
CA VAL A 235 -7.54 -3.29 -9.40
C VAL A 235 -6.82 -3.58 -10.74
N PRO A 236 -5.50 -3.34 -10.85
CA PRO A 236 -4.80 -3.36 -12.14
C PRO A 236 -4.32 -4.76 -12.56
N PHE A 237 -4.84 -5.83 -11.96
CA PHE A 237 -4.42 -7.21 -12.19
C PHE A 237 -5.55 -8.22 -12.02
#